data_AF-A0A3D1MAJ7-F1
#
_entry.id   AF-A0A3D1MAJ7-F1
#
_cell.length_a   1.000
_cell.length_b   1.000
_cell.length_c   1.000
_cell.angle_alpha   90.00
_cell.angle_beta   90.00
_cell.angle_gamma   90.00
#
_symmetry.space_group_name_H-M   'P 1'
#
loop_
_entity.id
_entity.type
_entity.pdbx_description
1 polymer ?
#
loop_
_entity_poly.entity_id
_entity_poly.type
_entity_poly.pdbx_seq_one_letter_code
_entity_poly.pdbx_strand_id
1 'polypeptide(L)'
;ADTALKTADAGYLTRRLVDVAQDVVVTEEDCHTLRGLSVTALIQNDEVVEGLEDRIIGRVALNDVVNPQNDEVILEAGSMIMEHDAKRITEANIDTVDVRSPLTCEARRGVCVKCYGRNLASNRVVEMGDAVGILAAQSIG
;
A
#
# COMPACT_ATOMS: atom_id res chain seq x y z
N ALA A 1 26.27 -1.79 27.45
CA ALA A 1 26.86 -2.64 26.39
C ALA A 1 25.80 -3.05 25.36
N ASP A 2 24.61 -3.47 25.81
CA ASP A 2 23.53 -4.00 24.97
C ASP A 2 22.95 -2.98 23.94
N THR A 3 22.82 -1.70 24.32
CA THR A 3 22.32 -0.65 23.41
C THR A 3 23.25 -0.40 22.23
N ALA A 4 24.57 -0.39 22.43
CA ALA A 4 25.54 -0.14 21.36
C ALA A 4 25.58 -1.28 20.33
N LEU A 5 25.41 -2.53 20.79
CA LEU A 5 25.31 -3.70 19.91
C LEU A 5 24.01 -3.64 19.09
N LYS A 6 22.88 -3.35 19.74
CA LYS A 6 21.57 -3.21 19.09
C LYS A 6 21.54 -2.10 18.02
N THR A 7 22.24 -0.99 18.25
CA THR A 7 22.38 0.08 17.24
C THR A 7 23.20 -0.37 16.01
N ALA A 8 24.25 -1.16 16.21
CA ALA A 8 25.05 -1.69 15.10
C ALA A 8 24.23 -2.70 14.25
N ASP A 9 23.43 -3.54 14.90
CA ASP A 9 22.57 -4.51 14.22
C ASP A 9 21.45 -3.83 13.42
N ALA A 10 20.84 -2.76 13.95
CA ALA A 10 19.84 -1.97 13.23
C ALA A 10 20.43 -1.35 11.95
N GLY A 11 21.57 -0.65 12.05
CA GLY A 11 22.22 -0.06 10.88
C GLY A 11 22.65 -1.09 9.83
N TYR A 12 23.06 -2.28 10.27
CA TYR A 12 23.38 -3.39 9.36
C TYR A 12 22.15 -3.91 8.62
N LEU A 13 21.01 -4.04 9.32
CA LEU A 13 19.74 -4.44 8.72
C LEU A 13 19.28 -3.41 7.68
N THR A 14 19.24 -2.12 8.02
CA THR A 14 18.85 -1.06 7.08
C THR A 14 19.71 -1.09 5.82
N ARG A 15 21.04 -1.26 5.97
CA ARG A 15 21.96 -1.37 4.82
C ARG A 15 21.61 -2.56 3.92
N ARG A 16 21.34 -3.73 4.50
CA ARG A 16 20.94 -4.93 3.75
C ARG A 16 19.61 -4.76 3.03
N LEU A 17 18.63 -4.11 3.68
CA LEU A 17 17.34 -3.81 3.06
C LEU A 17 17.51 -2.86 1.87
N VAL A 18 18.35 -1.83 2.00
CA VAL A 18 18.66 -0.90 0.90
C VAL A 18 19.36 -1.62 -0.25
N ASP A 19 20.35 -2.48 0.04
CA ASP A 19 21.08 -3.24 -1.00
C ASP A 19 20.12 -4.11 -1.87
N VAL A 20 19.05 -4.65 -1.27
CA VAL A 20 18.06 -5.48 -1.99
C VAL A 20 16.99 -4.63 -2.68
N ALA A 21 16.61 -3.49 -2.08
CA ALA A 21 15.49 -2.68 -2.56
C ALA A 21 15.88 -1.52 -3.50
N GLN A 22 17.19 -1.24 -3.68
CA GLN A 22 17.67 -0.10 -4.46
C GLN A 22 17.14 -0.03 -5.91
N ASP A 23 16.85 -1.18 -6.52
CA ASP A 23 16.36 -1.27 -7.91
C ASP A 23 14.83 -1.12 -8.00
N VAL A 24 14.13 -0.98 -6.87
CA VAL A 24 12.68 -0.79 -6.82
C VAL A 24 12.36 0.71 -6.92
N VAL A 25 12.20 1.16 -8.17
CA VAL A 25 11.80 2.52 -8.54
C VAL A 25 10.44 2.52 -9.24
N VAL A 26 9.75 3.65 -9.26
CA VAL A 26 8.52 3.80 -10.05
C VAL A 26 8.86 3.99 -11.53
N THR A 27 8.39 3.09 -12.40
CA THR A 27 8.85 3.02 -13.80
C THR A 27 7.76 3.15 -14.86
N GLU A 28 6.50 3.07 -14.48
CA GLU A 28 5.35 3.24 -15.37
C GLU A 28 4.10 3.66 -14.58
N GLU A 29 3.11 4.24 -15.25
CA GLU A 29 1.86 4.69 -14.62
C GLU A 29 0.96 3.51 -14.23
N ASP A 30 0.76 2.56 -15.15
CA ASP A 30 -0.14 1.43 -14.97
C ASP A 30 0.42 0.17 -15.65
N CYS A 31 0.62 -0.89 -14.86
CA CYS A 31 1.03 -2.21 -15.37
C CYS A 31 -0.14 -3.04 -15.92
N HIS A 32 -1.37 -2.55 -15.80
CA HIS A 32 -2.62 -3.19 -16.21
C HIS A 32 -2.88 -4.57 -15.57
N THR A 33 -2.20 -4.87 -14.45
CA THR A 33 -2.45 -6.10 -13.70
C THR A 33 -3.90 -6.17 -13.25
N LEU A 34 -4.52 -7.33 -13.45
CA LEU A 34 -5.83 -7.68 -12.90
C LEU A 34 -5.69 -8.35 -11.52
N ARG A 35 -4.47 -8.39 -10.98
CA ARG A 35 -4.16 -9.05 -9.72
C ARG A 35 -3.99 -8.02 -8.63
N GLY A 36 -4.68 -8.24 -7.51
CA GLY A 36 -4.53 -7.44 -6.31
C GLY A 36 -4.47 -8.30 -5.06
N LEU A 37 -4.63 -7.64 -3.93
CA LEU A 37 -4.77 -8.26 -2.62
C LEU A 37 -6.11 -7.85 -2.03
N SER A 38 -6.81 -8.81 -1.44
CA SER A 38 -8.00 -8.52 -0.62
C SER A 38 -7.54 -8.07 0.76
N VAL A 39 -7.90 -6.85 1.14
CA VAL A 39 -7.56 -6.25 2.43
C VAL A 39 -8.79 -6.28 3.33
N THR A 40 -8.59 -6.77 4.55
CA THR A 40 -9.59 -6.79 5.63
C THR A 40 -9.06 -6.00 6.83
N ALA A 41 -9.89 -5.73 7.84
CA ALA A 41 -9.37 -5.31 9.14
C ALA A 41 -8.37 -6.35 9.70
N LEU A 42 -7.34 -5.87 10.40
CA LEU A 42 -6.35 -6.74 11.05
C LEU A 42 -6.85 -7.07 12.46
N ILE A 43 -7.17 -8.34 12.69
CA ILE A 43 -7.66 -8.85 13.97
C ILE A 43 -6.58 -9.76 14.58
N GLN A 44 -6.17 -9.49 15.81
CA GLN A 44 -5.22 -10.30 16.56
C GLN A 44 -5.78 -10.57 17.95
N ASN A 45 -5.87 -11.85 18.35
CA ASN A 45 -6.43 -12.26 19.65
C ASN A 45 -7.83 -11.68 19.93
N ASP A 46 -8.71 -11.69 18.92
CA ASP A 46 -10.07 -11.10 18.98
C ASP A 46 -10.12 -9.58 19.21
N GLU A 47 -8.99 -8.87 19.16
CA GLU A 47 -8.93 -7.41 19.17
C GLU A 47 -8.61 -6.88 17.77
N VAL A 48 -9.30 -5.80 17.38
CA VAL A 48 -9.01 -5.08 16.14
C VAL A 48 -7.75 -4.24 16.36
N VAL A 49 -6.64 -4.66 15.75
CA VAL A 49 -5.35 -3.97 15.81
C VAL A 49 -5.33 -2.78 14.86
N GLU A 50 -5.90 -2.96 13.67
CA GLU A 50 -5.95 -1.94 12.62
C GLU A 50 -7.25 -2.08 11.84
N GLY A 51 -8.00 -0.98 11.72
CA GLY A 51 -9.27 -0.95 11.00
C GLY A 51 -9.09 -1.10 9.49
N LEU A 52 -10.15 -1.47 8.78
CA LEU A 52 -10.11 -1.53 7.31
C LEU A 52 -9.78 -0.15 6.71
N GLU A 53 -10.40 0.92 7.24
CA GLU A 53 -10.20 2.32 6.81
C GLU A 53 -8.71 2.68 6.69
N ASP A 54 -7.95 2.50 7.78
CA ASP A 54 -6.52 2.84 7.82
C ASP A 54 -5.68 2.01 6.85
N ARG A 55 -6.06 0.75 6.62
CA ARG A 55 -5.29 -0.17 5.77
C ARG A 55 -5.45 0.09 4.28
N ILE A 56 -6.56 0.69 3.86
CA ILE A 56 -6.89 0.92 2.45
C ILE A 56 -6.55 2.32 1.96
N ILE A 57 -6.45 3.31 2.85
CA ILE A 57 -6.11 4.70 2.50
C ILE A 57 -4.79 4.76 1.71
N GLY A 58 -4.80 5.52 0.62
CA GLY A 58 -3.65 5.72 -0.25
C GLY A 58 -3.35 4.57 -1.20
N ARG A 59 -4.13 3.47 -1.15
CA ARG A 59 -4.06 2.39 -2.13
C ARG A 59 -4.99 2.67 -3.30
N VAL A 60 -4.85 1.88 -4.38
CA VAL A 60 -5.71 1.97 -5.56
C VAL A 60 -6.66 0.78 -5.59
N ALA A 61 -7.95 1.02 -5.80
CA ALA A 61 -8.95 -0.03 -5.92
C ALA A 61 -8.69 -0.90 -7.17
N LEU A 62 -8.76 -2.22 -7.02
CA LEU A 62 -8.64 -3.15 -8.14
C LEU A 62 -9.97 -3.25 -8.91
N ASN A 63 -11.07 -3.36 -8.16
CA ASN A 63 -12.42 -3.51 -8.66
C ASN A 63 -13.28 -2.33 -8.20
N ASP A 64 -14.43 -2.12 -8.83
CA ASP A 64 -15.42 -1.16 -8.37
C ASP A 64 -15.87 -1.52 -6.95
N VAL A 65 -15.84 -0.54 -6.05
CA VAL A 65 -16.32 -0.71 -4.68
C VAL A 65 -17.77 -0.26 -4.65
N VAL A 66 -18.68 -1.22 -4.51
CA VAL A 66 -20.14 -1.00 -4.56
C VAL A 66 -20.72 -1.12 -3.16
N ASN A 67 -21.62 -0.21 -2.80
CA ASN A 67 -22.35 -0.29 -1.56
C ASN A 67 -23.45 -1.39 -1.66
N PRO A 68 -23.41 -2.42 -0.80
CA PRO A 68 -24.35 -3.53 -0.86
C PRO A 68 -25.80 -3.17 -0.50
N GLN A 69 -26.03 -1.98 0.09
CA GLN A 69 -27.36 -1.56 0.53
C GLN A 69 -28.17 -0.85 -0.56
N ASN A 70 -27.50 -0.16 -1.48
CA ASN A 70 -28.16 0.71 -2.47
C ASN A 70 -27.62 0.55 -3.90
N ASP A 71 -26.70 -0.39 -4.13
CA ASP A 71 -26.02 -0.64 -5.42
C ASP A 71 -25.30 0.59 -6.00
N GLU A 72 -24.97 1.58 -5.17
CA GLU A 72 -24.21 2.76 -5.56
C GLU A 72 -22.71 2.44 -5.62
N VAL A 73 -22.05 2.84 -6.70
CA VAL A 73 -20.58 2.76 -6.81
C VAL A 73 -19.97 3.84 -5.89
N ILE A 74 -19.31 3.40 -4.83
CA ILE A 74 -18.60 4.29 -3.89
C ILE A 74 -17.33 4.81 -4.55
N LEU A 75 -16.57 3.91 -5.19
CA LEU A 75 -15.29 4.19 -5.83
C LEU A 75 -15.11 3.30 -7.06
N GLU A 76 -14.71 3.90 -8.18
CA GLU A 76 -14.42 3.18 -9.43
C GLU A 76 -13.07 2.46 -9.40
N ALA A 77 -12.97 1.34 -10.11
CA ALA A 77 -11.75 0.58 -10.31
C ALA A 77 -10.62 1.47 -10.85
N GLY A 78 -9.42 1.32 -10.29
CA GLY A 78 -8.25 2.09 -10.68
C GLY A 78 -8.16 3.49 -10.06
N SER A 79 -9.14 3.89 -9.24
CA SER A 79 -9.09 5.13 -8.45
C SER A 79 -8.33 4.93 -7.14
N MET A 80 -7.66 5.98 -6.69
CA MET A 80 -7.01 5.99 -5.38
C MET A 80 -8.04 6.18 -4.27
N ILE A 81 -7.96 5.35 -3.24
CA ILE A 81 -8.79 5.42 -2.05
C ILE A 81 -8.27 6.55 -1.17
N MET A 82 -9.04 7.63 -1.08
CA MET A 82 -8.76 8.74 -0.18
C MET A 82 -9.49 8.55 1.15
N GLU A 83 -9.23 9.43 2.12
CA GLU A 83 -9.81 9.36 3.47
C GLU A 83 -11.34 9.43 3.45
N HIS A 84 -11.93 10.18 2.52
CA HIS A 84 -13.39 10.26 2.40
C HIS A 84 -14.00 8.98 1.80
N ASP A 85 -13.31 8.34 0.86
CA ASP A 85 -13.75 7.07 0.26
C ASP A 85 -13.68 5.95 1.30
N ALA A 86 -12.58 5.88 2.06
CA ALA A 86 -12.38 4.86 3.09
C ALA A 86 -13.46 4.91 4.19
N LYS A 87 -13.92 6.11 4.55
CA LYS A 87 -15.07 6.30 5.45
C LYS A 87 -16.36 5.77 4.86
N ARG A 88 -16.69 6.13 3.61
CA ARG A 88 -17.89 5.65 2.92
C ARG A 88 -17.90 4.13 2.80
N ILE A 89 -16.76 3.51 2.52
CA ILE A 89 -16.59 2.05 2.44
C ILE A 89 -16.90 1.41 3.80
N THR A 90 -16.39 1.99 4.89
CA THR A 90 -16.61 1.47 6.24
C THR A 90 -18.06 1.68 6.69
N GLU A 91 -18.67 2.83 6.40
CA GLU A 91 -20.08 3.13 6.68
C GLU A 91 -21.04 2.21 5.90
N ALA A 92 -20.65 1.77 4.70
CA ALA A 92 -21.38 0.80 3.90
C ALA A 92 -21.29 -0.65 4.42
N ASN A 93 -20.60 -0.89 5.55
CA ASN A 93 -20.33 -2.22 6.13
C ASN A 93 -19.65 -3.18 5.13
N ILE A 94 -18.67 -2.67 4.37
CA ILE A 94 -17.84 -3.50 3.50
C ILE A 94 -16.67 -4.05 4.32
N ASP A 95 -16.58 -5.37 4.45
CA ASP A 95 -15.54 -6.02 5.27
C ASP A 95 -14.23 -6.25 4.52
N THR A 96 -14.26 -6.22 3.19
CA THR A 96 -13.12 -6.58 2.34
C THR A 96 -13.07 -5.71 1.09
N VAL A 97 -11.88 -5.19 0.77
CA VAL A 97 -11.64 -4.39 -0.44
C VAL A 97 -10.48 -4.99 -1.22
N ASP A 98 -10.68 -5.22 -2.51
CA ASP A 98 -9.59 -5.62 -3.41
C ASP A 98 -8.80 -4.39 -3.85
N VAL A 99 -7.51 -4.37 -3.53
CA VAL A 99 -6.59 -3.27 -3.85
C VAL A 99 -5.43 -3.75 -4.69
N ARG A 100 -4.89 -2.84 -5.50
CA ARG A 100 -3.62 -3.08 -6.19
C ARG A 100 -2.46 -3.07 -5.18
N SER A 101 -1.42 -3.83 -5.49
CA SER A 101 -0.28 -4.02 -4.60
C SER A 101 1.03 -4.08 -5.37
N PRO A 102 2.15 -3.60 -4.80
CA PRO A 102 3.48 -3.84 -5.37
C PRO A 102 3.80 -5.33 -5.52
N LEU A 103 3.25 -6.19 -4.65
CA LEU A 103 3.48 -7.65 -4.66
C LEU A 103 2.86 -8.37 -5.86
N THR A 104 1.84 -7.77 -6.47
CA THR A 104 1.14 -8.32 -7.65
C THR A 104 1.35 -7.46 -8.89
N CYS A 105 2.30 -6.53 -8.84
CA CYS A 105 2.65 -5.65 -9.94
C CYS A 105 3.33 -6.43 -11.06
N GLU A 106 2.90 -6.19 -12.30
CA GLU A 106 3.45 -6.84 -13.51
C GLU A 106 4.38 -5.92 -14.31
N ALA A 107 4.81 -4.80 -13.70
CA ALA A 107 5.81 -3.92 -14.30
C ALA A 107 7.11 -4.69 -14.57
N ARG A 108 7.71 -4.47 -15.75
CA ARG A 108 8.93 -5.22 -16.15
C ARG A 108 10.15 -4.92 -15.28
N ARG A 109 10.21 -3.71 -14.71
CA ARG A 109 11.27 -3.25 -13.80
C ARG A 109 10.62 -2.35 -12.77
N GLY A 110 11.02 -2.43 -11.51
CA GLY A 110 10.46 -1.58 -10.46
C GLY A 110 8.97 -1.85 -10.23
N VAL A 111 8.19 -0.80 -10.02
CA VAL A 111 6.74 -0.86 -9.75
C VAL A 111 6.01 0.23 -10.53
N CYS A 112 4.71 0.05 -10.79
CA CYS A 112 3.89 1.09 -11.38
C CYS A 112 3.25 2.00 -10.32
N VAL A 113 2.88 3.22 -10.73
CA VAL A 113 2.23 4.23 -9.87
C VAL A 113 0.97 3.65 -9.21
N LYS A 114 0.09 3.01 -10.00
CA LYS A 114 -1.17 2.47 -9.46
C LYS A 114 -1.01 1.29 -8.51
N CYS A 115 0.03 0.47 -8.65
CA CYS A 115 0.27 -0.64 -7.74
C CYS A 115 0.90 -0.17 -6.41
N TYR A 116 1.65 0.93 -6.42
CA TYR A 116 2.23 1.49 -5.21
C TYR A 116 1.24 2.41 -4.47
N GLY A 117 0.60 3.32 -5.21
CA GLY A 117 -0.36 4.27 -4.65
C GLY A 117 0.31 5.53 -4.10
N ARG A 118 0.04 5.85 -2.84
CA ARG A 118 0.46 7.10 -2.19
C ARG A 118 1.83 6.96 -1.54
N ASN A 119 2.67 7.97 -1.72
CA ASN A 119 3.89 8.15 -0.96
C ASN A 119 3.57 8.70 0.43
N LEU A 120 3.76 7.90 1.48
CA LEU A 120 3.44 8.30 2.86
C LEU A 120 4.33 9.44 3.40
N ALA A 121 5.53 9.64 2.84
CA ALA A 121 6.44 10.69 3.30
C ALA A 121 6.04 12.09 2.78
N SER A 122 5.46 12.16 1.59
CA SER A 122 5.07 13.42 0.93
C SER A 122 3.56 13.60 0.80
N ASN A 123 2.79 12.59 1.19
CA ASN A 123 1.33 12.55 1.12
C ASN A 123 0.74 12.80 -0.29
N ARG A 124 1.55 12.65 -1.34
CA ARG A 124 1.14 12.69 -2.75
C ARG A 124 1.18 11.30 -3.37
N VAL A 125 0.54 11.14 -4.52
CA VAL A 125 0.73 9.96 -5.38
C VAL A 125 2.21 9.87 -5.76
N VAL A 126 2.76 8.66 -5.80
CA VAL A 126 4.13 8.51 -6.30
C VAL A 126 4.23 8.94 -7.75
N GLU A 127 5.38 9.48 -8.11
CA GLU A 127 5.69 9.87 -9.48
C GLU A 127 6.75 8.96 -10.07
N MET A 128 6.79 8.96 -11.41
CA MET A 128 7.82 8.32 -12.19
C MET A 128 9.22 8.71 -11.71
N GLY A 129 10.05 7.72 -11.40
CA GLY A 129 11.40 7.91 -10.89
C GLY A 129 11.51 7.96 -9.36
N ASP A 130 10.41 7.94 -8.60
CA ASP A 130 10.48 7.85 -7.14
C ASP A 130 11.17 6.55 -6.69
N ALA A 131 12.20 6.68 -5.85
CA ALA A 131 12.99 5.55 -5.32
C ALA A 131 12.31 4.89 -4.12
N VAL A 132 11.13 4.31 -4.36
CA VAL A 132 10.24 3.75 -3.34
C VAL A 132 10.85 2.59 -2.55
N GLY A 133 11.76 1.82 -3.15
CA GLY A 133 12.47 0.74 -2.46
C GLY A 133 13.42 1.23 -1.38
N ILE A 134 14.17 2.31 -1.66
CA ILE A 134 15.06 2.93 -0.67
C ILE A 134 14.23 3.51 0.48
N LEU A 135 13.14 4.21 0.16
CA LEU A 135 12.22 4.76 1.17
C LEU A 135 11.64 3.65 2.06
N ALA A 136 11.19 2.55 1.47
CA ALA A 136 10.65 1.41 2.21
C ALA A 136 11.72 0.76 3.11
N ALA A 137 12.94 0.53 2.59
CA ALA A 137 14.03 -0.06 3.35
C ALA A 137 14.42 0.78 4.58
N GLN A 138 14.50 2.10 4.42
CA GLN A 138 14.79 3.04 5.50
C GLN A 138 13.64 3.17 6.51
N SER A 139 12.39 2.93 6.09
CA SER A 139 11.25 2.97 7.00
C SER A 139 11.17 1.74 7.91
N ILE A 140 11.79 0.63 7.50
CA ILE A 140 11.78 -0.63 8.25
C ILE A 140 12.96 -0.75 9.22
N GLY A 141 14.16 -0.40 8.77
CA GLY A 141 15.40 -0.58 9.54
C GLY A 141 15.78 0.65 10.31
#